data_AF-A0A964Z8M8-F1
#
_entry.id   AF-A0A964Z8M8-F1
#
_cell.length_a   1.000
_cell.length_b   1.000
_cell.length_c   1.000
_cell.angle_alpha   90.00
_cell.angle_beta   90.00
_cell.angle_gamma   90.00
#
_symmetry.space_group_name_H-M   'P 1'
#
loop_
_entity.id
_entity.type
_entity.pdbx_description
1 polymer ?
#
loop_
_entity_poly.entity_id
_entity_poly.type
_entity_poly.pdbx_seq_one_letter_code
_entity_poly.pdbx_strand_id
1 'polypeptide(L)'
;FAWCRLFYLYGEGENDARLMPYLHRQLSQGREVRLSNPNQVLDFLDVRDVAEKIVNVALSNRVGAFNICSGNGTTVRELALRVARQFAREELVVDASDPLRAVNPAIVGEPSV
;
A
#
# COMPACT_ATOMS: atom_id res chain seq x y z
N PHE A 1 -8.34 25.59 7.58
CA PHE A 1 -8.65 24.40 6.78
C PHE A 1 -7.61 23.33 7.06
N ALA A 2 -7.99 22.06 6.99
CA ALA A 2 -7.07 20.94 7.05
C ALA A 2 -7.27 20.06 5.82
N TRP A 3 -6.24 19.93 4.99
CA TRP A 3 -6.28 19.13 3.77
C TRP A 3 -5.36 17.91 3.92
N CYS A 4 -5.94 16.76 4.23
CA CYS A 4 -5.19 15.50 4.35
C CYS A 4 -4.93 14.90 2.96
N ARG A 5 -3.67 14.86 2.54
CA ARG A 5 -3.20 14.20 1.32
C ARG A 5 -2.87 12.75 1.65
N LEU A 6 -3.68 11.84 1.14
CA LEU A 6 -3.55 10.40 1.38
C LEU A 6 -2.66 9.79 0.31
N PHE A 7 -1.78 8.87 0.74
CA PHE A 7 -0.94 8.07 -0.14
C PHE A 7 -1.57 6.68 -0.33
N TYR A 8 -0.78 5.62 -0.52
CA TYR A 8 -1.32 4.30 -0.86
C TYR A 8 -1.89 3.62 0.39
N LEU A 9 -3.20 3.65 0.54
CA LEU A 9 -3.87 3.01 1.67
C LEU A 9 -4.15 1.54 1.40
N TYR A 10 -4.10 0.73 2.44
CA TYR A 10 -4.59 -0.65 2.47
C TYR A 10 -5.28 -0.95 3.80
N GLY A 11 -6.14 -1.97 3.84
CA GLY A 11 -6.73 -2.45 5.08
C GLY A 11 -8.16 -2.95 4.93
N GLU A 12 -8.85 -3.06 6.05
CA GLU A 12 -10.23 -3.55 6.11
C GLU A 12 -11.19 -2.65 5.30
N GLY A 13 -12.12 -3.28 4.58
CA GLY A 13 -13.10 -2.58 3.73
C GLY A 13 -12.55 -2.08 2.39
N GLU A 14 -11.29 -2.38 2.05
CA GLU A 14 -10.74 -2.06 0.74
C GLU A 14 -11.43 -2.87 -0.38
N ASN A 15 -11.62 -2.24 -1.54
CA ASN A 15 -12.28 -2.88 -2.69
C ASN A 15 -11.54 -4.16 -3.16
N ASP A 16 -12.29 -5.23 -3.43
CA ASP A 16 -11.78 -6.56 -3.79
C ASP A 16 -10.89 -6.64 -5.04
N ALA A 17 -10.92 -5.62 -5.89
CA ALA A 17 -10.06 -5.50 -7.07
C ALA A 17 -8.68 -4.87 -6.75
N ARG A 18 -8.48 -4.35 -5.53
CA ARG A 18 -7.21 -3.76 -5.10
C ARG A 18 -6.24 -4.83 -4.61
N LEU A 19 -4.98 -4.40 -4.42
CA LEU A 19 -3.86 -5.28 -4.15
C LEU A 19 -4.05 -6.10 -2.86
N MET A 20 -4.38 -5.47 -1.73
CA MET A 20 -4.42 -6.19 -0.45
C MET A 20 -5.50 -7.29 -0.44
N PRO A 21 -6.76 -7.03 -0.82
CA PRO A 21 -7.77 -8.08 -0.92
C PRO A 21 -7.41 -9.18 -1.93
N TYR A 22 -6.81 -8.81 -3.06
CA TYR A 22 -6.32 -9.78 -4.06
C TYR A 22 -5.27 -10.73 -3.46
N LEU A 23 -4.28 -10.22 -2.73
CA LEU A 23 -3.26 -11.02 -2.06
C LEU A 23 -3.89 -12.01 -1.08
N HIS A 24 -4.71 -11.53 -0.16
CA HIS A 24 -5.37 -12.36 0.84
C HIS A 24 -6.24 -13.45 0.20
N ARG A 25 -7.00 -13.11 -0.84
CA ARG A 25 -7.87 -14.06 -1.55
C ARG A 25 -7.07 -15.17 -2.23
N GLN A 26 -6.00 -14.84 -2.95
CA GLN A 26 -5.19 -15.85 -3.65
C GLN A 26 -4.43 -16.73 -2.67
N LEU A 27 -3.76 -16.14 -1.68
CA LEU A 27 -2.91 -16.85 -0.73
C LEU A 27 -3.73 -17.78 0.18
N SER A 28 -4.90 -17.34 0.64
CA SER A 28 -5.80 -18.19 1.43
C SER A 28 -6.31 -19.41 0.65
N GLN A 29 -6.35 -19.32 -0.68
CA GLN A 29 -6.76 -20.41 -1.57
C GLN A 29 -5.58 -21.23 -2.11
N GLY A 30 -4.35 -20.92 -1.72
CA GLY A 30 -3.15 -21.57 -2.25
C GLY A 30 -2.95 -21.32 -3.75
N ARG A 31 -3.41 -20.18 -4.28
CA ARG A 31 -3.30 -19.78 -5.68
C ARG A 31 -2.19 -18.77 -5.89
N GLU A 32 -1.62 -18.74 -7.09
CA GLU A 32 -0.60 -17.77 -7.47
C GLU A 32 -1.09 -16.32 -7.38
N VAL A 33 -0.21 -15.47 -6.87
CA VAL A 33 -0.29 -14.01 -6.92
C VAL A 33 0.58 -13.55 -8.08
N ARG A 34 -0.05 -13.03 -9.14
CA ARG A 34 0.64 -12.56 -10.35
C ARG A 34 0.78 -11.05 -10.31
N LEU A 35 2.00 -10.54 -10.14
CA LEU A 35 2.26 -9.11 -10.04
C LEU A 35 2.62 -8.52 -11.40
N SER A 36 1.83 -7.56 -11.89
CA SER A 36 2.07 -6.91 -13.19
C SER A 36 3.07 -5.75 -13.14
N ASN A 37 3.37 -5.23 -11.94
CA ASN A 37 4.39 -4.21 -11.72
C ASN A 37 5.06 -4.39 -10.34
N PRO A 38 5.82 -5.49 -10.14
CA PRO A 38 6.38 -5.85 -8.84
C PRO A 38 7.39 -4.82 -8.32
N ASN A 39 8.08 -4.12 -9.21
CA ASN A 39 9.14 -3.17 -8.86
C ASN A 39 8.63 -1.74 -8.61
N GLN A 40 7.33 -1.48 -8.75
CA GLN A 40 6.77 -0.16 -8.44
C GLN A 40 6.91 0.16 -6.96
N VAL A 41 7.53 1.31 -6.67
CA VAL A 41 7.73 1.81 -5.30
C VAL A 41 6.59 2.75 -4.92
N LEU A 42 5.90 2.41 -3.84
CA LEU A 42 4.78 3.17 -3.28
C LEU A 42 4.94 3.33 -1.77
N ASP A 43 4.34 4.38 -1.23
CA ASP A 43 4.21 4.60 0.22
C ASP A 43 2.89 4.03 0.72
N PHE A 44 2.98 2.88 1.41
CA PHE A 44 1.84 2.14 1.92
C PHE A 44 1.56 2.44 3.40
N LEU A 45 0.29 2.65 3.75
CA LEU A 45 -0.14 2.86 5.14
C LEU A 45 -1.46 2.13 5.43
N ASP A 46 -1.55 1.49 6.60
CA ASP A 46 -2.77 0.82 7.05
C ASP A 46 -3.87 1.86 7.31
N VAL A 47 -5.11 1.57 6.89
CA VAL A 47 -6.26 2.46 7.04
C VAL A 47 -6.53 2.88 8.49
N ARG A 48 -6.17 2.03 9.46
CA ARG A 48 -6.30 2.33 10.90
C ARG A 48 -5.35 3.43 11.32
N ASP A 49 -4.08 3.35 10.90
CA ASP A 49 -3.06 4.37 11.17
C ASP A 49 -3.42 5.70 10.47
N VAL A 50 -3.97 5.63 9.27
CA VAL A 50 -4.49 6.79 8.54
C VAL A 50 -5.62 7.46 9.31
N ALA A 51 -6.58 6.68 9.80
CA ALA A 51 -7.71 7.20 10.56
C ALA A 51 -7.26 7.91 11.84
N GLU A 52 -6.33 7.32 12.58
CA GLU A 52 -5.74 7.95 13.78
C GLU A 52 -5.06 9.28 13.43
N LYS A 53 -4.24 9.31 12.38
CA LYS A 53 -3.57 10.54 11.93
C LYS A 53 -4.57 11.62 11.50
N ILE A 54 -5.64 11.26 10.81
CA ILE A 54 -6.70 12.21 10.41
C ILE A 54 -7.41 12.77 11.64
N VAL A 55 -7.77 11.93 12.62
CA VAL A 55 -8.38 12.38 13.88
C VAL A 55 -7.47 13.36 14.60
N ASN A 56 -6.17 13.06 14.70
CA ASN A 56 -5.18 13.94 15.32
C ASN A 56 -5.08 15.29 14.62
N VAL A 57 -5.11 15.32 13.28
CA VAL A 57 -5.15 16.58 12.52
C VAL A 57 -6.43 17.35 12.80
N ALA A 58 -7.58 16.67 12.76
CA ALA A 58 -8.90 17.29 12.94
C ALA A 58 -9.09 17.90 14.35
N LEU A 59 -8.48 17.31 15.37
CA LEU A 59 -8.52 17.79 16.75
C LEU A 59 -7.42 18.80 17.08
N SER A 60 -6.49 19.07 16.15
CA SER A 60 -5.41 20.02 16.34
C SER A 60 -5.77 21.44 15.92
N ASN A 61 -5.00 22.43 16.37
CA ASN A 61 -5.07 23.81 15.88
C ASN A 61 -4.24 24.04 14.59
N ARG A 62 -3.75 22.97 13.94
CA ARG A 62 -2.89 23.08 12.76
C ARG A 62 -3.75 23.40 11.53
N VAL A 63 -3.27 24.30 10.69
CA VAL A 63 -3.94 24.72 9.45
C VAL A 63 -3.00 24.49 8.27
N GLY A 64 -3.52 23.89 7.20
CA GLY A 64 -2.77 23.68 5.98
C GLY A 64 -3.02 22.32 5.34
N ALA A 65 -2.08 21.90 4.51
CA ALA A 65 -2.06 20.57 3.90
C ALA A 65 -1.14 19.64 4.69
N PHE A 66 -1.60 18.41 4.90
CA PHE A 66 -0.93 17.39 5.69
C PHE A 66 -0.75 16.13 4.86
N ASN A 67 0.47 15.64 4.74
CA ASN A 67 0.74 14.34 4.10
C ASN A 67 0.50 13.26 5.14
N ILE A 68 -0.53 12.43 4.92
CA ILE A 68 -0.84 11.26 5.74
C ILE A 68 -0.25 10.05 5.04
N CYS A 69 0.99 9.72 5.41
CA CYS A 69 1.78 8.68 4.77
C CYS A 69 2.79 8.08 5.74
N SER A 70 3.45 6.99 5.34
CA SER A 70 4.48 6.35 6.15
C SER A 70 5.84 7.03 5.99
N GLY A 71 6.09 7.66 4.85
CA GLY A 71 7.42 8.18 4.47
C GLY A 71 8.39 7.11 3.96
N ASN A 72 7.93 5.86 3.88
CA ASN A 72 8.76 4.72 3.54
C ASN A 72 8.31 4.14 2.18
N GLY A 73 9.17 4.26 1.17
CA GLY A 73 8.98 3.58 -0.09
C GLY A 73 9.10 2.07 0.08
N THR A 74 8.10 1.32 -0.39
CA THR A 74 8.09 -0.13 -0.44
C THR A 74 7.68 -0.58 -1.83
N THR A 75 8.36 -1.56 -2.40
CA THR A 75 7.97 -2.15 -3.68
C THR A 75 6.68 -2.96 -3.51
N VAL A 76 5.86 -3.03 -4.57
CA VAL A 76 4.68 -3.93 -4.61
C VAL A 76 5.08 -5.38 -4.29
N ARG A 77 6.24 -5.84 -4.78
CA ARG A 77 6.79 -7.16 -4.49
C ARG A 77 7.10 -7.37 -3.02
N GLU A 78 7.78 -6.42 -2.38
CA GLU A 78 8.09 -6.51 -0.95
C GLU A 78 6.82 -6.56 -0.11
N LEU A 79 5.82 -5.74 -0.42
CA LEU A 79 4.52 -5.80 0.25
C LEU A 79 3.85 -7.16 0.07
N ALA A 80 3.80 -7.66 -1.17
CA ALA A 80 3.21 -8.97 -1.48
C ALA A 80 3.91 -10.10 -0.71
N LEU A 81 5.25 -10.08 -0.63
CA LEU A 81 6.03 -11.07 0.13
C LEU A 81 5.86 -10.94 1.65
N ARG A 82 5.62 -9.74 2.18
CA ARG A 82 5.28 -9.55 3.61
C ARG A 82 3.94 -10.22 3.92
N VAL A 83 2.95 -10.09 3.03
CA VAL A 83 1.63 -10.74 3.20
C VAL A 83 1.76 -12.24 3.00
N ALA A 84 2.43 -12.72 1.95
CA ALA A 84 2.62 -14.14 1.67
C ALA A 84 3.31 -14.90 2.81
N ARG A 85 4.27 -14.26 3.50
CA ARG A 85 4.89 -14.80 4.72
C ARG A 85 3.89 -15.12 5.82
N GLN A 86 2.83 -14.33 5.97
CA GLN A 86 1.79 -14.59 6.98
C GLN A 86 1.00 -15.87 6.68
N PHE A 87 0.99 -16.30 5.41
CA PHE A 87 0.38 -17.54 4.96
C PHE A 87 1.39 -18.69 4.80
N ALA A 88 2.70 -18.44 4.99
CA ALA A 88 3.80 -19.35 4.66
C ALA A 88 3.73 -19.85 3.20
N ARG A 89 3.51 -18.92 2.25
CA ARG A 89 3.33 -19.20 0.82
C ARG A 89 4.05 -18.21 -0.11
N GLU A 90 5.26 -17.78 0.25
CA GLU A 90 6.06 -16.85 -0.55
C GLU A 90 6.34 -17.35 -1.97
N GLU A 91 6.39 -18.67 -2.17
CA GLU A 91 6.57 -19.31 -3.48
C GLU A 91 5.44 -19.03 -4.48
N LEU A 92 4.27 -18.60 -3.99
CA LEU A 92 3.13 -18.27 -4.85
C LEU A 92 3.18 -16.85 -5.43
N VAL A 93 4.17 -16.03 -5.04
CA VAL A 93 4.32 -14.66 -5.56
C VAL A 93 5.16 -14.69 -6.84
N VAL A 94 4.51 -14.54 -7.99
CA VAL A 94 5.14 -14.62 -9.31
C VAL A 94 5.21 -13.25 -10.00
N ASP A 95 6.34 -13.01 -10.65
CA ASP A 95 6.53 -11.85 -11.53
C ASP A 95 5.80 -12.12 -12.85
N ALA A 96 4.82 -11.27 -13.14
CA ALA A 96 4.06 -11.28 -14.39
C ALA A 96 4.16 -9.90 -15.08
N SER A 97 5.30 -9.22 -14.89
CA SER A 97 5.59 -7.97 -15.57
C SER A 97 5.78 -8.16 -17.07
N ASP A 98 5.31 -7.18 -17.83
CA ASP A 98 5.60 -7.06 -19.26
C ASP A 98 6.94 -6.30 -19.42
N PRO A 99 7.97 -6.90 -20.06
CA PRO A 99 9.27 -6.26 -20.27
C PRO A 99 9.20 -4.94 -21.06
N LEU A 100 8.14 -4.74 -21.85
CA LEU A 100 7.93 -3.53 -22.65
C LEU A 100 7.19 -2.43 -21.88
N ARG A 101 6.73 -2.72 -20.65
CA ARG A 101 5.99 -1.77 -19.82
C ARG A 101 6.90 -0.66 -19.33
N ALA A 102 6.43 0.58 -19.43
CA ALA A 102 7.13 1.74 -18.89
C ALA A 102 7.30 1.63 -17.37
N VAL A 103 8.47 2.06 -16.87
CA VAL A 103 8.77 2.15 -15.44
C VAL A 103 7.98 3.33 -14.85
N ASN A 104 7.22 3.06 -13.80
CA ASN A 104 6.53 4.11 -13.05
C ASN A 104 7.52 4.79 -12.09
N PRO A 105 7.42 6.13 -11.91
CA PRO A 105 8.19 6.81 -10.88
C PRO A 105 7.79 6.31 -9.48
N ALA A 106 8.71 6.40 -8.54
CA ALA A 106 8.42 6.15 -7.13
C ALA A 106 7.47 7.24 -6.60
N ILE A 107 6.46 6.84 -5.84
CA ILE A 107 5.53 7.77 -5.18
C ILE A 107 5.68 7.56 -3.67
N VAL A 108 6.49 8.42 -3.05
CA VAL A 108 6.79 8.39 -1.61
C VAL A 108 6.53 9.75 -0.99
N GLY A 109 5.80 9.79 0.12
CA GLY A 109 5.48 11.03 0.80
C GLY A 109 6.56 11.45 1.79
N GLU A 110 6.51 12.72 2.19
CA GLU A 110 7.21 13.20 3.39
C GLU A 110 6.15 13.42 4.48
N PRO A 111 6.13 12.62 5.57
CA PRO A 111 5.12 12.75 6.61
C PRO A 111 5.15 14.14 7.22
N SER A 112 3.98 14.77 7.36
CA SER A 112 3.85 16.05 8.05
C SER A 112 2.91 16.00 9.25
N VAL A 113 2.58 14.79 9.72
CA VAL A 113 1.76 14.50 10.90
C VAL A 113 2.30 13.36 11.74
#